data_AF-A0A948S8V5-F1
#
_entry.id   AF-A0A948S8V5-F1
#
_cell.length_a   1.000
_cell.length_b   1.000
_cell.length_c   1.000
_cell.angle_alpha   90.00
_cell.angle_beta   90.00
_cell.angle_gamma   90.00
#
_symmetry.space_group_name_H-M   'P 1'
#
loop_
_entity.id
_entity.type
_entity.pdbx_description
1 polymer ?
#
loop_
_entity_poly.entity_id
_entity_poly.type
_entity_poly.pdbx_seq_one_letter_code
_entity_poly.pdbx_strand_id
1 'polypeptide(L)'
;MNSLLRISLLAVAVLSAPAICRAADKESAGVASGFINSYIEFISAGTGGGYEAAISWMEKRPDVTENFCRRLAKLYRDALKEDPELGYGADAVIGGQDFPSGFRVKSSDTDSDSARVVLESADQDFPMEIKVDLVRSEDGSWLVDGSGDLAGD
;
A
#
# COMPACT_ATOMS: atom_id res chain seq x y z
N MET A 1 -65.94 -31.48 3.43
CA MET A 1 -65.33 -32.40 2.45
C MET A 1 -64.69 -31.57 1.35
N ASN A 2 -63.37 -31.76 1.19
CA ASN A 2 -62.53 -31.50 0.00
C ASN A 2 -62.37 -30.01 -0.40
N SER A 3 -61.22 -29.48 -0.81
CA SER A 3 -59.91 -30.03 -1.11
C SER A 3 -58.87 -28.92 -1.00
N LEU A 4 -57.69 -29.30 -0.52
CA LEU A 4 -56.46 -28.52 -0.52
C LEU A 4 -56.02 -28.19 -1.96
N LEU A 5 -55.53 -26.96 -2.18
CA LEU A 5 -54.54 -26.71 -3.22
C LEU A 5 -53.52 -25.70 -2.68
N ARG A 6 -52.40 -26.23 -2.17
CA ARG A 6 -51.21 -25.45 -1.83
C ARG A 6 -50.40 -25.27 -3.12
N ILE A 7 -50.37 -24.06 -3.66
CA ILE A 7 -49.43 -23.70 -4.71
C ILE A 7 -48.19 -23.13 -4.00
N SER A 8 -47.17 -23.97 -3.85
CA SER A 8 -45.84 -23.54 -3.43
C SER A 8 -45.16 -22.85 -4.60
N LEU A 9 -45.11 -21.52 -4.57
CA LEU A 9 -44.31 -20.72 -5.49
C LEU A 9 -42.87 -20.68 -4.94
N LEU A 10 -41.99 -21.50 -5.49
CA LEU A 10 -40.55 -21.45 -5.21
C LEU A 10 -39.95 -20.32 -6.07
N ALA A 11 -39.78 -19.14 -5.49
CA ALA A 11 -39.01 -18.07 -6.11
C ALA A 11 -37.52 -18.37 -5.95
N VAL A 12 -36.87 -18.74 -7.06
CA VAL A 12 -35.41 -18.85 -7.14
C VAL A 12 -34.84 -17.43 -7.04
N ALA A 13 -34.22 -17.11 -5.90
CA ALA A 13 -33.44 -15.90 -5.75
C ALA A 13 -32.15 -16.05 -6.57
N VAL A 14 -32.09 -15.41 -7.73
CA VAL A 14 -30.85 -15.20 -8.46
C VAL A 14 -30.04 -14.20 -7.65
N LEU A 15 -29.08 -14.69 -6.86
CA LEU A 15 -28.05 -13.85 -6.25
C LEU A 15 -27.12 -13.37 -7.37
N SER A 16 -27.49 -12.29 -8.05
CA SER A 16 -26.53 -11.49 -8.79
C SER A 16 -25.67 -10.77 -7.75
N ALA A 17 -24.51 -11.36 -7.43
CA ALA A 17 -23.49 -10.66 -6.66
C ALA A 17 -23.11 -9.38 -7.45
N PRO A 18 -23.21 -8.18 -6.87
CA PRO A 18 -22.60 -7.03 -7.50
C PRO A 18 -21.09 -7.29 -7.51
N ALA A 19 -20.47 -7.14 -8.68
CA ALA A 19 -19.05 -6.83 -8.73
C ALA A 19 -18.91 -5.47 -8.03
N ILE A 20 -18.59 -5.50 -6.73
CA ILE A 20 -18.28 -4.30 -5.97
C ILE A 20 -16.92 -3.84 -6.50
N CYS A 21 -16.92 -2.98 -7.52
CA CYS A 21 -15.83 -2.02 -7.67
C CYS A 21 -15.85 -1.19 -6.40
N ARG A 22 -15.06 -1.61 -5.40
CA ARG A 22 -14.96 -0.94 -4.11
C ARG A 22 -14.38 0.43 -4.40
N ALA A 23 -15.21 1.47 -4.29
CA ALA A 23 -14.75 2.84 -4.40
C ALA A 23 -13.65 3.01 -3.34
N ALA A 24 -12.53 3.61 -3.74
CA ALA A 24 -11.42 3.78 -2.82
C ALA A 24 -11.90 4.49 -1.56
N ASP A 25 -11.65 3.89 -0.40
CA ASP A 25 -11.78 4.61 0.86
C ASP A 25 -10.81 5.79 0.80
N LYS A 26 -11.39 7.00 0.74
CA LYS A 26 -10.63 8.21 0.42
C LYS A 26 -9.56 8.51 1.48
N GLU A 27 -9.77 8.02 2.70
CA GLU A 27 -8.86 8.21 3.81
C GLU A 27 -7.59 7.36 3.64
N SER A 28 -7.73 6.03 3.56
CA SER A 28 -6.59 5.11 3.37
C SER A 28 -5.85 5.38 2.06
N ALA A 29 -6.57 5.66 0.97
CA ALA A 29 -5.96 6.05 -0.30
C ALA A 29 -5.19 7.38 -0.22
N GLY A 30 -5.70 8.33 0.58
CA GLY A 30 -5.04 9.60 0.87
C GLY A 30 -3.76 9.42 1.67
N VAL A 31 -3.77 8.58 2.72
CA VAL A 31 -2.57 8.26 3.51
C VAL A 31 -1.52 7.56 2.64
N ALA A 32 -1.92 6.56 1.85
CA ALA A 32 -0.99 5.83 0.98
C ALA A 32 -0.30 6.72 -0.07
N SER A 33 -1.09 7.51 -0.80
CA SER A 33 -0.55 8.41 -1.82
C SER A 33 0.25 9.57 -1.21
N GLY A 34 -0.18 10.10 -0.06
CA GLY A 34 0.57 11.11 0.68
C GLY A 34 1.93 10.59 1.16
N PHE A 35 1.96 9.38 1.72
CA PHE A 35 3.18 8.72 2.14
C PHE A 35 4.18 8.56 0.99
N ILE A 36 3.79 7.91 -0.11
CA ILE A 36 4.70 7.67 -1.24
C ILE A 36 5.17 8.97 -1.88
N ASN A 37 4.29 9.94 -2.13
CA ASN A 37 4.70 11.20 -2.75
C ASN A 37 5.63 12.02 -1.83
N SER A 38 5.40 12.00 -0.51
CA SER A 38 6.32 12.64 0.44
C SER A 38 7.69 11.94 0.50
N TYR A 39 7.73 10.63 0.27
CA TYR A 39 8.98 9.89 0.15
C TYR A 39 9.73 10.24 -1.15
N ILE A 40 9.01 10.34 -2.28
CA ILE A 40 9.57 10.82 -3.56
C ILE A 40 10.18 12.21 -3.40
N GLU A 41 9.49 13.14 -2.74
CA GLU A 41 10.03 14.48 -2.45
C GLU A 41 11.33 14.41 -1.62
N PHE A 42 11.37 13.53 -0.61
CA PHE A 42 12.54 13.33 0.23
C PHE A 42 13.75 12.80 -0.55
N ILE A 43 13.59 11.77 -1.37
CA ILE A 43 14.70 11.20 -2.15
C ILE A 43 15.12 12.12 -3.31
N SER A 44 14.17 12.88 -3.87
CA SER A 44 14.44 13.87 -4.93
C SER A 44 15.20 15.10 -4.44
N ALA A 45 15.10 15.45 -3.15
CA ALA A 45 15.80 16.59 -2.56
C ALA A 45 17.32 16.40 -2.42
N GLY A 46 17.86 15.24 -2.80
CA GLY A 46 19.29 14.92 -2.73
C GLY A 46 19.81 14.66 -1.30
N THR A 47 18.95 14.76 -0.29
CA THR A 47 19.24 14.43 1.12
C THR A 47 18.86 12.98 1.48
N GLY A 48 18.10 12.29 0.61
CA GLY A 48 17.61 10.93 0.82
C GLY A 48 18.40 9.80 0.13
N GLY A 49 19.59 10.08 -0.40
CA GLY A 49 20.33 9.16 -1.29
C GLY A 49 21.00 7.94 -0.66
N GLY A 50 20.40 7.31 0.36
CA GLY A 50 20.98 6.10 0.95
C GLY A 50 20.11 5.45 2.03
N TYR A 51 20.43 4.20 2.34
CA TYR A 51 19.60 3.36 3.21
C TYR A 51 19.40 3.92 4.62
N GLU A 52 20.44 4.45 5.27
CA GLU A 52 20.27 5.04 6.62
C GLU A 52 19.46 6.35 6.58
N ALA A 53 19.50 7.10 5.47
CA ALA A 53 18.66 8.27 5.31
C ALA A 53 17.18 7.88 5.17
N ALA A 54 16.88 6.86 4.36
CA ALA A 54 15.54 6.30 4.24
C ALA A 54 15.01 5.74 5.57
N ILE A 55 15.83 4.97 6.31
CA ILE A 55 15.49 4.47 7.65
C ILE A 55 15.18 5.64 8.60
N SER A 56 16.04 6.65 8.66
CA SER A 56 15.83 7.81 9.54
C SER A 56 14.60 8.65 9.17
N TRP A 57 14.27 8.72 7.88
CA TRP A 57 13.06 9.37 7.41
C TRP A 57 11.81 8.61 7.88
N MET A 58 11.81 7.27 7.69
CA MET A 58 10.74 6.38 8.13
C MET A 58 10.50 6.44 9.64
N GLU A 59 11.55 6.41 10.45
CA GLU A 59 11.46 6.46 11.92
C GLU A 59 10.86 7.77 12.46
N LYS A 60 10.82 8.84 11.65
CA LYS A 60 10.23 10.14 12.03
C LYS A 60 8.77 10.27 11.59
N ARG A 61 8.24 9.31 10.82
CA ARG A 61 6.86 9.35 10.30
C ARG A 61 5.87 8.94 11.40
N PRO A 62 4.84 9.77 11.68
CA PRO A 62 3.80 9.41 12.64
C PRO A 62 2.74 8.46 12.06
N ASP A 63 2.72 8.28 10.74
CA ASP A 63 1.73 7.51 9.98
C ASP A 63 2.30 6.18 9.45
N VAL A 64 3.35 5.67 10.09
CA VAL A 64 4.04 4.42 9.71
C VAL A 64 4.13 3.52 10.93
N THR A 65 3.96 2.21 10.74
CA THR A 65 4.09 1.25 11.83
C THR A 65 5.55 1.01 12.20
N GLU A 66 5.80 0.73 13.49
CA GLU A 66 7.13 0.29 13.94
C GLU A 66 7.59 -1.00 13.25
N ASN A 67 6.64 -1.87 12.89
CA ASN A 67 6.92 -3.10 12.16
C ASN A 67 7.50 -2.80 10.78
N PHE A 68 6.91 -1.86 10.03
CA PHE A 68 7.43 -1.47 8.73
C PHE A 68 8.85 -0.89 8.84
N CYS A 69 9.07 0.07 9.76
CA CYS A 69 10.39 0.64 10.02
C CYS A 69 11.44 -0.43 10.31
N ARG A 70 11.11 -1.40 11.18
CA ARG A 70 12.01 -2.51 11.53
C ARG A 70 12.31 -3.40 10.32
N ARG A 71 11.31 -3.75 9.50
CA ARG A 71 11.50 -4.59 8.31
C ARG A 71 12.40 -3.91 7.28
N LEU A 72 12.19 -2.61 7.03
CA LEU A 72 13.06 -1.83 6.13
C LEU A 72 14.50 -1.76 6.64
N ALA A 73 14.68 -1.38 7.91
CA ALA A 73 16.00 -1.26 8.50
C ALA A 73 16.77 -2.60 8.49
N LYS A 74 16.07 -3.70 8.78
CA LYS A 74 16.64 -5.04 8.69
C LYS A 74 17.06 -5.38 7.27
N LEU A 75 16.17 -5.17 6.28
CA LEU A 75 16.44 -5.47 4.88
C LEU A 75 17.71 -4.77 4.40
N TYR A 76 17.79 -3.45 4.59
CA TYR A 76 18.91 -2.67 4.11
C TYR A 76 20.22 -2.96 4.84
N ARG A 77 20.19 -3.11 6.17
CA ARG A 77 21.41 -3.39 6.95
C ARG A 77 21.94 -4.80 6.70
N ASP A 78 21.05 -5.77 6.52
CA ASP A 78 21.46 -7.13 6.14
C ASP A 78 22.06 -7.15 4.73
N ALA A 79 21.44 -6.46 3.78
CA ALA A 79 21.95 -6.37 2.41
C ALA A 79 23.33 -5.68 2.36
N LEU A 80 23.53 -4.58 3.09
CA LEU A 80 24.84 -3.93 3.22
C LEU A 80 25.89 -4.80 3.92
N LYS A 81 25.47 -5.68 4.83
CA LYS A 81 26.38 -6.63 5.48
C LYS A 81 26.80 -7.74 4.51
N GLU A 82 25.91 -8.16 3.63
CA GLU A 82 26.17 -9.19 2.61
C GLU A 82 27.02 -8.64 1.46
N ASP A 83 26.66 -7.47 0.93
CA ASP A 83 27.40 -6.77 -0.11
C ASP A 83 27.58 -5.29 0.29
N PRO A 84 28.75 -4.91 0.84
CA PRO A 84 29.02 -3.53 1.24
C PRO A 84 29.10 -2.51 0.10
N GLU A 85 29.31 -2.97 -1.15
CA GLU A 85 29.41 -2.07 -2.31
C GLU A 85 28.03 -1.79 -2.91
N LEU A 86 27.16 -2.80 -3.00
CA LEU A 86 25.86 -2.70 -3.65
C LEU A 86 24.68 -2.61 -2.68
N GLY A 87 24.78 -3.29 -1.54
CA GLY A 87 23.68 -3.46 -0.60
C GLY A 87 22.45 -4.09 -1.24
N TYR A 88 21.26 -3.49 -1.07
CA TYR A 88 20.02 -4.03 -1.64
C TYR A 88 19.91 -3.82 -3.17
N GLY A 89 20.65 -2.85 -3.72
CA GLY A 89 20.67 -2.56 -5.16
C GLY A 89 19.41 -1.86 -5.71
N ALA A 90 18.44 -1.54 -4.85
CA ALA A 90 17.23 -0.79 -5.19
C ALA A 90 16.70 -0.03 -3.94
N ASP A 91 15.63 0.73 -4.11
CA ASP A 91 14.84 1.29 -3.01
C ASP A 91 13.61 0.40 -2.77
N ALA A 92 13.54 -0.21 -1.59
CA ALA A 92 12.50 -1.15 -1.20
C ALA A 92 11.15 -0.48 -0.84
N VAL A 93 11.14 0.83 -0.54
CA VAL A 93 9.90 1.58 -0.26
C VAL A 93 9.12 1.80 -1.55
N ILE A 94 9.83 2.08 -2.65
CA ILE A 94 9.21 2.22 -3.98
C ILE A 94 9.26 0.92 -4.81
N GLY A 95 10.12 -0.04 -4.47
CA GLY A 95 10.29 -1.29 -5.22
C GLY A 95 11.00 -1.07 -6.58
N GLY A 96 12.03 -0.23 -6.61
CA GLY A 96 12.70 0.14 -7.86
C GLY A 96 14.00 0.94 -7.70
N GLN A 97 14.73 1.13 -8.79
CA GLN A 97 15.93 2.00 -8.85
C GLN A 97 15.61 3.43 -9.30
N ASP A 98 14.68 3.56 -10.24
CA ASP A 98 14.13 4.82 -10.72
C ASP A 98 12.67 4.95 -10.28
N PHE A 99 12.17 6.18 -10.28
CA PHE A 99 10.81 6.52 -9.90
C PHE A 99 10.27 7.65 -10.78
N PRO A 100 8.94 7.72 -10.99
CA PRO A 100 8.31 8.85 -11.65
C PRO A 100 8.32 10.10 -10.74
N SER A 101 7.93 11.24 -11.31
CA SER A 101 7.75 12.49 -10.59
C SER A 101 6.73 12.41 -9.43
N GLY A 102 5.84 11.42 -9.47
CA GLY A 102 4.90 11.10 -8.41
C GLY A 102 3.92 10.00 -8.81
N PHE A 103 3.00 9.72 -7.90
CA PHE A 103 2.02 8.66 -8.03
C PHE A 103 0.60 9.16 -7.75
N ARG A 104 -0.38 8.53 -8.43
CA ARG A 104 -1.82 8.71 -8.20
C ARG A 104 -2.46 7.39 -7.80
N VAL A 105 -3.59 7.47 -7.10
CA VAL A 105 -4.35 6.27 -6.70
C VAL A 105 -4.96 5.60 -7.93
N LYS A 106 -4.61 4.33 -8.16
CA LYS A 106 -5.23 3.48 -9.18
C LYS A 106 -6.42 2.72 -8.62
N SER A 107 -6.24 2.08 -7.47
CA SER A 107 -7.28 1.31 -6.78
C SER A 107 -7.02 1.21 -5.30
N SER A 108 -8.05 0.88 -4.53
CA SER A 108 -7.93 0.56 -3.11
C SER A 108 -8.89 -0.58 -2.77
N ASP A 109 -8.41 -1.55 -2.00
CA ASP A 109 -9.22 -2.56 -1.34
C ASP A 109 -9.10 -2.36 0.18
N THR A 110 -10.20 -1.96 0.83
CA THR A 110 -10.17 -1.46 2.21
C THR A 110 -11.21 -2.16 3.05
N ASP A 111 -10.78 -2.95 4.02
CA ASP A 111 -11.62 -3.56 5.06
C ASP A 111 -11.67 -2.68 6.33
N SER A 112 -12.24 -3.19 7.43
CA SER A 112 -12.36 -2.43 8.69
C SER A 112 -11.00 -2.05 9.26
N ASP A 113 -10.04 -2.96 9.19
CA ASP A 113 -8.78 -2.88 9.95
C ASP A 113 -7.53 -2.87 9.06
N SER A 114 -7.71 -3.06 7.74
CA SER A 114 -6.62 -3.07 6.77
C SER A 114 -7.04 -2.44 5.44
N ALA A 115 -6.07 -1.94 4.70
CA ALA A 115 -6.26 -1.51 3.32
C ALA A 115 -5.05 -1.87 2.48
N ARG A 116 -5.28 -2.17 1.20
CA ARG A 116 -4.26 -2.26 0.16
C ARG A 116 -4.57 -1.26 -0.92
N VAL A 117 -3.69 -0.28 -1.07
CA VAL A 117 -3.79 0.76 -2.09
C VAL A 117 -2.79 0.46 -3.19
N VAL A 118 -3.24 0.47 -4.44
CA VAL A 118 -2.36 0.43 -5.61
C VAL A 118 -2.25 1.85 -6.14
N LEU A 119 -1.03 2.33 -6.22
CA LEU A 119 -0.70 3.60 -6.84
C LEU A 119 -0.09 3.35 -8.22
N GLU A 120 -0.35 4.24 -9.16
CA GLU A 120 0.25 4.22 -10.49
C GLU A 120 0.98 5.54 -10.77
N SER A 121 2.02 5.46 -11.59
CA SER A 121 2.82 6.60 -12.01
C SER A 121 1.98 7.74 -12.58
N ALA A 122 2.29 8.96 -12.16
CA ALA A 122 1.76 10.19 -12.75
C ALA A 122 2.31 10.46 -14.17
N ASP A 123 3.48 9.91 -14.49
CA ASP A 123 4.20 10.13 -15.74
C ASP A 123 3.78 9.10 -16.80
N GLN A 124 3.37 9.56 -17.98
CA GLN A 124 2.86 8.69 -19.04
C GLN A 124 3.94 7.80 -19.68
N ASP A 125 5.19 8.24 -19.66
CA ASP A 125 6.36 7.58 -20.21
C ASP A 125 7.11 6.70 -19.20
N PHE A 126 6.68 6.70 -17.93
CA PHE A 126 7.23 5.88 -16.87
C PHE A 126 6.15 4.99 -16.24
N PRO A 127 5.72 3.89 -16.88
CA PRO A 127 4.68 3.02 -16.34
C PRO A 127 5.22 2.25 -15.13
N MET A 128 4.76 2.60 -13.94
CA MET A 128 5.10 1.96 -12.67
C MET A 128 3.88 1.88 -11.76
N GLU A 129 3.77 0.80 -11.00
CA GLU A 129 2.76 0.63 -9.96
C GLU A 129 3.42 0.24 -8.64
N ILE A 130 2.89 0.78 -7.54
CA ILE A 130 3.34 0.45 -6.18
C ILE A 130 2.14 0.03 -5.35
N LYS A 131 2.29 -1.06 -4.61
CA LYS A 131 1.36 -1.47 -3.56
C LYS A 131 1.74 -0.81 -2.24
N VAL A 132 0.75 -0.34 -1.50
CA VAL A 132 0.90 0.20 -0.15
C VAL A 132 -0.12 -0.48 0.76
N ASP A 133 0.36 -1.12 1.80
CA ASP A 133 -0.45 -1.78 2.82
C ASP A 133 -0.60 -0.87 4.02
N LEU A 134 -1.83 -0.75 4.51
CA LEU A 134 -2.20 0.04 5.67
C LEU A 134 -2.93 -0.83 6.69
N VAL A 135 -2.73 -0.49 7.96
CA VAL A 135 -3.46 -1.06 9.09
C VAL A 135 -4.09 0.06 9.89
N ARG A 136 -5.22 -0.25 10.54
CA ARG A 136 -5.87 0.68 11.45
C ARG A 136 -5.18 0.62 12.82
N SER A 137 -4.82 1.77 13.36
CA SER A 137 -4.29 1.91 14.72
C SER A 137 -5.40 1.73 15.77
N GLU A 138 -5.03 1.69 17.05
CA GLU A 138 -5.99 1.70 18.17
C GLU A 138 -6.84 2.97 18.23
N ASP A 139 -6.32 4.12 17.75
CA ASP A 139 -7.06 5.39 17.70
C ASP A 139 -7.93 5.55 16.44
N GLY A 140 -7.89 4.56 15.55
CA GLY A 140 -8.67 4.54 14.32
C GLY A 140 -8.03 5.28 13.14
N SER A 141 -6.83 5.83 13.28
CA SER A 141 -6.05 6.34 12.15
C SER A 141 -5.47 5.22 11.29
N TRP A 142 -5.22 5.50 10.02
CA TRP A 142 -4.52 4.60 9.12
C TRP A 142 -3.01 4.79 9.25
N LEU A 143 -2.28 3.68 9.41
CA LEU A 143 -0.82 3.64 9.42
C LEU A 143 -0.33 2.79 8.25
N VAL A 144 0.71 3.24 7.57
CA VAL A 144 1.40 2.45 6.53
C VAL A 144 2.20 1.34 7.20
N ASP A 145 1.88 0.10 6.86
CA ASP A 145 2.56 -1.11 7.37
C ASP A 145 3.49 -1.76 6.33
N GLY A 146 3.40 -1.36 5.06
CA GLY A 146 4.31 -1.80 4.00
C GLY A 146 4.12 -1.04 2.69
N SER A 147 5.15 -1.00 1.86
CA SER A 147 5.08 -0.51 0.48
C SER A 147 6.18 -1.12 -0.37
N GLY A 148 6.07 -1.02 -1.69
CA GLY A 148 7.09 -1.53 -2.62
C GLY A 148 7.35 -3.02 -2.38
N ASP A 149 8.62 -3.37 -2.18
CA ASP A 149 9.06 -4.75 -1.92
C ASP A 149 8.72 -5.25 -0.51
N LEU A 150 8.18 -4.37 0.35
CA LEU A 150 7.77 -4.67 1.72
C LEU A 150 6.24 -4.67 1.91
N ALA A 151 5.46 -4.44 0.84
CA ALA A 151 4.04 -4.78 0.84
C ALA A 151 3.88 -6.31 0.92
N GLY A 152 2.82 -6.77 1.56
CA GLY A 152 2.45 -8.18 1.57
C GLY A 152 2.09 -8.67 0.16
N ASP A 153 2.20 -9.98 -0.05
CA ASP A 153 1.85 -10.63 -1.31
C ASP A 153 0.35 -10.47 -1.67
#